data_AF-A0A3N5TXX5-F1
#
_entry.id   AF-A0A3N5TXX5-F1
#
_cell.length_a   1.000
_cell.length_b   1.000
_cell.length_c   1.000
_cell.angle_alpha   90.00
_cell.angle_beta   90.00
_cell.angle_gamma   90.00
#
_symmetry.space_group_name_H-M   'P 1'
#
loop_
_entity.id
_entity.type
_entity.pdbx_description
1 polymer ?
#
loop_
_entity_poly.entity_id
_entity_poly.type
_entity_poly.pdbx_seq_one_letter_code
_entity_poly.pdbx_strand_id
1 'polypeptide(L)'
;MRTLELRRHAQRDPAADRLSKQGRAQAQSVGATLAGGYSVVFVSPAQRAAETVAWLLRGLGEQLPAHAVVPGLAAEDNDGTPLAMAGVVAALLDAVPEGERGLAISHTPLIERAVLGLTAAEIEPLAECEGVLLSKADDDAAVEVGELRLR
;
A
#
# COMPACT_ATOMS: atom_id res chain seq x y z
N MET A 1 8.38 3.22 -16.89
CA MET A 1 7.44 3.65 -15.86
C MET A 1 7.11 2.50 -14.93
N ARG A 2 7.19 2.76 -13.63
CA ARG A 2 6.77 1.86 -12.55
C ARG A 2 5.62 2.48 -11.79
N THR A 3 4.72 1.65 -11.27
CA THR A 3 3.63 2.13 -10.41
C THR A 3 3.47 1.28 -9.17
N LEU A 4 3.13 1.91 -8.04
CA LEU A 4 2.86 1.25 -6.77
C LEU A 4 1.57 1.79 -6.16
N GLU A 5 0.55 0.94 -6.00
CA GLU A 5 -0.60 1.28 -5.18
C GLU A 5 -0.27 1.00 -3.71
N LEU A 6 -0.13 2.03 -2.88
CA LEU A 6 0.10 1.92 -1.44
C LEU A 6 -1.20 2.21 -0.70
N ARG A 7 -1.81 1.18 -0.10
CA ARG A 7 -3.12 1.29 0.57
C ARG A 7 -3.04 1.02 2.06
N ARG A 8 -3.92 1.67 2.81
CA ARG A 8 -4.19 1.38 4.21
C ARG A 8 -4.89 0.03 4.31
N HIS A 9 -4.53 -0.77 5.30
CA HIS A 9 -5.24 -2.01 5.59
C HIS A 9 -6.76 -1.79 5.76
N ALA A 10 -7.55 -2.82 5.45
CA ALA A 10 -9.00 -2.79 5.62
C ALA A 10 -9.39 -2.80 7.11
N GLN A 11 -10.68 -2.60 7.41
CA GLN A 11 -11.15 -2.54 8.80
C GLN A 11 -10.71 -3.76 9.63
N ARG A 12 -9.97 -3.48 10.72
CA ARG A 12 -9.45 -4.51 11.62
C ARG A 12 -10.47 -4.94 12.67
N ASP A 13 -10.27 -6.13 13.21
CA ASP A 13 -10.82 -6.50 14.50
C ASP A 13 -10.16 -5.63 15.60
N PRO A 14 -10.92 -4.95 16.47
CA PRO A 14 -10.33 -4.13 17.52
C PRO A 14 -9.60 -4.95 18.59
N ALA A 15 -9.88 -6.25 18.72
CA ALA A 15 -9.32 -7.13 19.75
C ALA A 15 -8.17 -8.01 19.25
N ALA A 16 -7.85 -8.01 17.95
CA ALA A 16 -6.82 -8.89 17.39
C ALA A 16 -6.19 -8.31 16.10
N ASP A 17 -4.96 -8.72 15.78
CA ASP A 17 -4.31 -8.36 14.52
C ASP A 17 -4.86 -9.19 13.35
N ARG A 18 -6.08 -8.86 12.92
CA ARG A 18 -6.78 -9.52 11.80
C ARG A 18 -7.88 -8.61 11.28
N LEU A 19 -8.46 -8.93 10.13
CA LEU A 19 -9.62 -8.20 9.63
C LEU A 19 -10.90 -8.60 10.36
N SER A 20 -11.78 -7.61 10.53
CA SER A 20 -13.18 -7.85 10.91
C SER A 20 -13.93 -8.49 9.74
N LYS A 21 -15.13 -9.05 9.97
CA LYS A 21 -15.98 -9.54 8.87
C LYS A 21 -16.30 -8.44 7.85
N GLN A 22 -16.54 -7.22 8.35
CA GLN A 22 -16.80 -6.05 7.52
C GLN A 22 -15.55 -5.63 6.73
N GLY A 23 -14.36 -5.64 7.34
CA GLY A 23 -13.10 -5.33 6.66
C GLY A 23 -12.77 -6.32 5.55
N ARG A 24 -13.07 -7.61 5.73
CA ARG A 24 -12.93 -8.63 4.67
C ARG A 24 -13.84 -8.34 3.48
N ALA A 25 -15.12 -8.04 3.75
CA ALA A 25 -16.08 -7.67 2.71
C ALA A 25 -15.67 -6.37 2.00
N GLN A 26 -15.21 -5.37 2.76
CA GLN A 26 -14.71 -4.10 2.23
C GLN A 26 -13.52 -4.33 1.30
N ALA A 27 -12.48 -5.04 1.75
CA ALA A 27 -11.32 -5.36 0.94
C ALA A 27 -11.70 -6.13 -0.32
N GLN A 28 -12.63 -7.10 -0.23
CA GLN A 28 -13.09 -7.82 -1.41
C GLN A 28 -13.84 -6.92 -2.40
N SER A 29 -14.70 -6.03 -1.91
CA SER A 29 -15.43 -5.08 -2.76
C SER A 29 -14.50 -4.08 -3.45
N VAL A 30 -13.50 -3.57 -2.72
CA VAL A 30 -12.47 -2.69 -3.31
C VAL A 30 -11.68 -3.46 -4.35
N GLY A 31 -11.27 -4.70 -4.04
CA GLY A 31 -10.57 -5.59 -4.95
C GLY A 31 -11.27 -5.75 -6.29
N ALA A 32 -12.59 -5.93 -6.29
CA ALA A 32 -13.40 -6.05 -7.51
C ALA A 32 -13.41 -4.79 -8.40
N THR A 33 -12.92 -3.65 -7.91
CA THR A 33 -12.79 -2.39 -8.65
C THR A 33 -11.36 -2.05 -9.06
N LEU A 34 -10.37 -2.79 -8.55
CA LEU A 34 -8.97 -2.55 -8.88
C LEU A 34 -8.69 -2.94 -10.33
N ALA A 35 -7.74 -2.24 -10.95
CA ALA A 35 -7.32 -2.58 -12.30
C ALA A 35 -6.51 -3.90 -12.38
N GLY A 36 -6.02 -4.42 -11.24
CA GLY A 36 -5.34 -5.73 -11.16
C GLY A 36 -4.00 -5.79 -11.87
N GLY A 37 -3.53 -7.00 -12.17
CA GLY A 37 -2.27 -7.25 -12.87
C GLY A 37 -1.05 -6.85 -12.07
N TYR A 38 -1.08 -7.02 -10.75
CA TYR A 38 0.08 -6.72 -9.92
C TYR A 38 1.15 -7.80 -10.10
N SER A 39 2.37 -7.40 -10.45
CA SER A 39 3.50 -8.32 -10.59
C SER A 39 4.21 -8.59 -9.27
N VAL A 40 4.03 -7.70 -8.28
CA VAL A 40 4.62 -7.81 -6.95
C VAL A 40 3.71 -7.23 -5.86
N VAL A 41 3.72 -7.86 -4.69
CA VAL A 41 2.98 -7.45 -3.49
C VAL A 41 3.94 -7.21 -2.32
N PHE A 42 3.74 -6.12 -1.60
CA PHE A 42 4.44 -5.81 -0.35
C PHE A 42 3.44 -5.65 0.80
N VAL A 43 3.75 -6.19 1.97
CA VAL A 43 2.93 -5.99 3.16
C VAL A 43 3.80 -5.68 4.36
N SER A 44 3.30 -4.83 5.26
CA SER A 44 3.88 -4.75 6.60
C SER A 44 3.77 -6.11 7.34
N PRO A 45 4.55 -6.34 8.41
CA PRO A 45 4.47 -7.57 9.22
C PRO A 45 3.11 -7.85 9.87
N ALA A 46 2.25 -6.83 9.99
CA ALA A 46 0.91 -6.99 10.56
C ALA A 46 0.05 -7.97 9.77
N GLN A 47 -0.57 -8.94 10.45
CA GLN A 47 -1.43 -9.95 9.82
C GLN A 47 -2.62 -9.31 9.09
N ARG A 48 -3.20 -8.23 9.63
CA ARG A 48 -4.29 -7.49 8.95
C ARG A 48 -3.89 -6.94 7.57
N ALA A 49 -2.61 -6.64 7.34
CA ALA A 49 -2.12 -6.17 6.05
C ALA A 49 -2.11 -7.32 5.02
N ALA A 50 -1.58 -8.49 5.42
CA ALA A 50 -1.62 -9.70 4.61
C ALA A 50 -3.06 -10.17 4.32
N GLU A 51 -3.95 -10.15 5.31
CA GLU A 51 -5.37 -10.45 5.10
C GLU A 51 -6.01 -9.46 4.12
N THR A 52 -5.66 -8.18 4.17
CA THR A 52 -6.20 -7.17 3.23
C THR A 52 -5.85 -7.53 1.79
N VAL A 53 -4.57 -7.84 1.50
CA VAL A 53 -4.16 -8.31 0.16
C VAL A 53 -4.97 -9.54 -0.26
N ALA A 54 -5.08 -10.54 0.61
CA ALA A 54 -5.77 -11.78 0.26
C ALA A 54 -7.24 -11.55 -0.16
N TRP A 55 -7.93 -10.61 0.48
CA TRP A 55 -9.29 -10.24 0.13
C TRP A 55 -9.37 -9.34 -1.12
N LEU A 56 -8.42 -8.42 -1.32
CA LEU A 56 -8.31 -7.63 -2.56
C LEU A 56 -8.12 -8.56 -3.78
N LEU A 57 -7.16 -9.48 -3.72
CA LEU A 57 -6.88 -10.45 -4.79
C LEU A 57 -8.07 -11.38 -5.05
N ARG A 58 -8.80 -11.77 -3.99
CA ARG A 58 -10.06 -12.51 -4.15
C ARG A 58 -11.11 -11.70 -4.90
N GLY A 59 -11.21 -10.40 -4.65
CA GLY A 59 -12.08 -9.49 -5.40
C GLY A 59 -11.70 -9.39 -6.87
N LEU A 60 -10.41 -9.35 -7.16
CA LEU A 60 -9.84 -9.36 -8.51
C LEU A 60 -10.00 -10.71 -9.25
N GLY A 61 -10.12 -11.81 -8.51
CA GLY A 61 -10.02 -13.16 -9.07
C GLY A 61 -8.59 -13.57 -9.41
N GLU A 62 -7.59 -12.90 -8.82
CA GLU A 62 -6.17 -13.12 -9.08
C GLU A 62 -5.51 -13.97 -7.99
N GLN A 63 -4.38 -14.61 -8.33
CA GLN A 63 -3.52 -15.32 -7.38
C GLN A 63 -2.47 -14.37 -6.81
N LEU A 64 -1.87 -14.75 -5.67
CA LEU A 64 -0.77 -13.98 -5.06
C LEU A 64 0.47 -14.04 -5.97
N PRO A 65 0.99 -12.90 -6.47
CA PRO A 65 2.22 -12.88 -7.25
C PRO A 65 3.45 -12.99 -6.34
N ALA A 66 4.63 -12.64 -6.86
CA ALA A 66 5.83 -12.46 -6.04
C ALA A 66 5.51 -11.49 -4.89
N HIS A 67 5.97 -11.80 -3.68
CA HIS A 67 5.60 -11.03 -2.51
C HIS A 67 6.71 -10.98 -1.46
N ALA A 68 6.69 -9.91 -0.66
CA ALA A 68 7.58 -9.74 0.47
C ALA A 68 6.88 -9.09 1.67
N VAL A 69 7.34 -9.47 2.86
CA VAL A 69 7.00 -8.78 4.11
C VAL A 69 8.09 -7.73 4.37
N VAL A 70 7.68 -6.48 4.58
CA VAL A 70 8.58 -5.33 4.67
C VAL A 70 8.38 -4.62 6.02
N PRO A 71 9.28 -4.81 7.00
CA PRO A 71 9.16 -4.20 8.34
C PRO A 71 9.03 -2.67 8.31
N GLY A 72 9.72 -2.01 7.38
CA GLY A 72 9.63 -0.57 7.19
C GLY A 72 8.23 -0.03 6.88
N LEU A 73 7.32 -0.84 6.31
CA LEU A 73 5.92 -0.44 6.11
C LEU A 73 5.13 -0.32 7.42
N ALA A 74 5.65 -0.83 8.54
CA ALA A 74 5.12 -0.62 9.89
C ALA A 74 6.04 0.27 10.75
N ALA A 75 7.10 0.84 10.18
CA ALA A 75 8.16 1.54 10.91
C ALA A 75 8.78 0.69 12.05
N GLU A 76 8.90 -0.62 11.85
CA GLU A 76 9.52 -1.52 12.84
C GLU A 76 11.06 -1.49 12.80
N ASP A 77 11.64 -1.08 11.66
CA ASP A 77 13.09 -1.03 11.41
C ASP A 77 13.61 0.40 11.19
N ASN A 78 12.77 1.43 11.40
CA ASN A 78 13.11 2.83 11.24
C ASN A 78 12.34 3.71 12.24
N ASP A 79 12.60 5.02 12.24
CA ASP A 79 12.03 5.97 13.21
C ASP A 79 10.62 6.47 12.84
N GLY A 80 10.06 6.00 11.72
CA GLY A 80 8.74 6.38 11.23
C GLY A 80 8.60 7.86 10.88
N THR A 81 9.71 8.58 10.71
CA THR A 81 9.71 9.98 10.25
C THR A 81 9.27 10.08 8.79
N PRO A 82 8.81 11.25 8.32
CA PRO A 82 8.44 11.43 6.91
C PRO A 82 9.54 11.01 5.93
N LEU A 83 10.80 11.40 6.18
CA LEU A 83 11.92 11.03 5.32
C LEU A 83 12.23 9.53 5.35
N ALA A 84 12.17 8.89 6.53
CA ALA A 84 12.36 7.44 6.62
C ALA A 84 11.27 6.68 5.87
N MET A 85 10.01 7.07 6.05
CA MET A 85 8.88 6.45 5.35
C MET A 85 8.92 6.70 3.84
N ALA A 86 9.32 7.90 3.40
CA ALA A 86 9.55 8.20 1.99
C ALA A 86 10.63 7.30 1.39
N GLY A 87 11.75 7.09 2.09
CA GLY A 87 12.81 6.18 1.65
C GLY A 87 12.33 4.73 1.50
N VAL A 88 11.54 4.22 2.45
CA VAL A 88 10.93 2.89 2.35
C VAL A 88 10.04 2.80 1.11
N VAL A 89 9.11 3.74 0.94
CA VAL A 89 8.14 3.68 -0.17
C VAL A 89 8.81 3.87 -1.53
N ALA A 90 9.81 4.76 -1.63
CA ALA A 90 10.61 4.93 -2.86
C ALA A 90 11.35 3.64 -3.23
N ALA A 91 11.98 2.97 -2.25
CA ALA A 91 12.66 1.71 -2.49
C ALA A 91 11.70 0.59 -2.96
N LEU A 92 10.47 0.57 -2.45
CA LEU A 92 9.44 -0.37 -2.93
C LEU A 92 8.99 -0.07 -4.36
N LEU A 93 8.84 1.20 -4.71
CA LEU A 93 8.52 1.61 -6.07
C LEU A 93 9.63 1.24 -7.06
N ASP A 94 10.90 1.44 -6.67
CA ASP A 94 12.05 1.04 -7.48
C ASP A 94 12.19 -0.50 -7.62
N ALA A 95 11.69 -1.26 -6.63
CA ALA A 95 11.64 -2.71 -6.66
C ALA A 95 10.54 -3.28 -7.57
N VAL A 96 9.58 -2.46 -8.01
CA VAL A 96 8.60 -2.87 -9.02
C VAL A 96 9.32 -3.02 -10.37
N PRO A 97 9.11 -4.11 -11.13
CA PRO A 97 9.72 -4.24 -12.45
C PRO A 97 9.29 -3.11 -13.39
N GLU A 98 10.19 -2.72 -14.29
CA GLU A 98 9.93 -1.66 -15.27
C GLU A 98 8.73 -2.02 -16.16
N GLY A 99 7.76 -1.11 -16.27
CA GLY A 99 6.52 -1.33 -17.02
C GLY A 99 5.41 -2.03 -16.22
N GLU A 100 5.68 -2.43 -14.98
CA GLU A 100 4.77 -3.24 -14.16
C GLU A 100 4.12 -2.44 -13.01
N ARG A 101 3.22 -3.13 -12.29
CA ARG A 101 2.44 -2.58 -11.17
C ARG A 101 2.72 -3.36 -9.89
N GLY A 102 2.98 -2.63 -8.81
CA GLY A 102 3.05 -3.17 -7.46
C GLY A 102 1.82 -2.83 -6.62
N LEU A 103 1.55 -3.63 -5.60
CA LEU A 103 0.59 -3.34 -4.53
C LEU A 103 1.28 -3.41 -3.17
N ALA A 104 1.13 -2.40 -2.33
CA ALA A 104 1.63 -2.37 -0.96
C ALA A 104 0.52 -2.11 0.05
N ILE A 105 0.52 -2.82 1.18
CA ILE A 105 -0.39 -2.57 2.30
C ILE A 105 0.36 -2.09 3.54
N SER A 106 -0.03 -0.93 4.06
CA SER A 106 0.55 -0.25 5.22
C SER A 106 -0.55 0.35 6.12
N HIS A 107 -0.18 1.35 6.93
CA HIS A 107 -0.97 1.90 8.01
C HIS A 107 -0.99 3.42 7.93
N THR A 108 -2.10 4.02 8.34
CA THR A 108 -2.10 5.43 8.77
C THR A 108 -1.49 5.52 10.17
N PRO A 109 -0.67 6.54 10.48
CA PRO A 109 -0.30 7.69 9.65
C PRO A 109 0.97 7.49 8.78
N LEU A 110 1.47 6.27 8.61
CA LEU A 110 2.76 6.02 7.95
C LEU A 110 2.72 6.30 6.44
N ILE A 111 1.59 6.04 5.79
CA ILE A 111 1.38 6.36 4.37
C ILE A 111 1.43 7.88 4.18
N GLU A 112 0.70 8.63 5.00
CA GLU A 112 0.64 10.08 4.96
C GLU A 112 2.04 10.69 5.23
N ARG A 113 2.81 10.10 6.14
CA ARG A 113 4.20 10.50 6.38
C ARG A 113 5.10 10.21 5.18
N ALA A 114 4.94 9.08 4.50
CA ALA A 114 5.68 8.79 3.28
C ALA A 114 5.38 9.84 2.20
N VAL A 115 4.11 10.20 2.01
CA VAL A 115 3.71 11.25 1.07
C VAL A 115 4.36 12.59 1.45
N LEU A 116 4.28 13.00 2.72
CA LEU A 116 4.91 14.22 3.20
C LEU A 116 6.42 14.23 2.94
N GLY A 117 7.12 13.11 3.16
CA GLY A 117 8.55 13.02 2.90
C GLY A 117 8.92 13.01 1.42
N LEU A 118 8.05 12.48 0.54
CA LEU A 118 8.28 12.42 -0.90
C LEU A 118 7.97 13.75 -1.61
N THR A 119 6.91 14.44 -1.19
CA THR A 119 6.34 15.57 -1.95
C THR A 119 6.36 16.90 -1.19
N ALA A 120 6.74 16.89 0.09
CA ALA A 120 6.58 18.02 1.00
C ALA A 120 5.13 18.52 1.16
N ALA A 121 4.14 17.69 0.77
CA ALA A 121 2.72 18.00 0.89
C ALA A 121 2.03 17.07 1.90
N GLU A 122 1.13 17.63 2.70
CA GLU A 122 0.24 16.86 3.56
C GLU A 122 -1.01 16.44 2.78
N ILE A 123 -1.53 15.26 3.11
CA ILE A 123 -2.82 14.77 2.60
C ILE A 123 -3.76 14.54 3.78
N GLU A 124 -5.06 14.57 3.51
CA GLU A 124 -6.05 14.22 4.53
C GLU A 124 -5.87 12.75 4.97
N PRO A 125 -6.20 12.40 6.23
CA PRO A 125 -6.10 11.03 6.71
C PRO A 125 -6.81 10.03 5.79
N LEU A 126 -6.16 8.90 5.53
CA LEU A 126 -6.71 7.85 4.67
C LEU A 126 -7.69 6.96 5.45
N ALA A 127 -8.88 6.74 4.90
CA ALA A 127 -9.79 5.73 5.41
C ALA A 127 -9.29 4.31 5.08
N GLU A 128 -9.89 3.29 5.69
CA GLU A 128 -9.56 1.89 5.40
C GLU A 128 -9.69 1.58 3.90
N CYS A 129 -8.74 0.83 3.33
CA CYS A 129 -8.60 0.54 1.90
C CYS A 129 -8.31 1.73 0.97
N GLU A 130 -8.36 2.98 1.44
CA GLU A 130 -7.83 4.12 0.70
C GLU A 130 -6.30 4.08 0.64
N GLY A 131 -5.72 4.87 -0.24
CA GLY A 131 -4.27 4.90 -0.38
C GLY A 131 -3.78 6.01 -1.29
N VAL A 132 -2.59 5.78 -1.83
CA VAL A 132 -1.99 6.58 -2.87
C VAL A 132 -1.47 5.70 -4.00
N LEU A 133 -1.51 6.21 -5.22
CA LEU A 133 -0.80 5.69 -6.37
C LEU A 133 0.51 6.46 -6.49
N LEU A 134 1.63 5.75 -6.39
CA LEU A 134 2.93 6.30 -6.69
C LEU A 134 3.33 5.88 -8.11
N SER A 135 3.93 6.80 -8.86
CA SER A 135 4.46 6.53 -10.19
C SER A 135 5.82 7.17 -10.40
N LYS A 136 6.66 6.48 -11.16
CA LYS A 136 7.99 6.96 -11.55
C LYS A 136 8.21 6.65 -13.03
N ALA A 137 8.55 7.65 -13.84
CA ALA A 137 8.67 7.48 -15.29
C ALA A 137 9.86 6.58 -15.67
N ASP A 138 10.99 6.78 -15.00
CA ASP A 138 12.26 6.06 -15.11
C ASP A 138 13.02 6.16 -13.78
N ASP A 139 14.26 5.67 -13.71
CA ASP A 139 15.03 5.58 -12.45
C ASP A 139 15.46 6.95 -11.90
N ASP A 140 15.55 7.99 -12.73
CA ASP A 140 16.00 9.34 -12.35
C ASP A 140 14.83 10.32 -12.14
N ALA A 141 13.63 9.95 -12.59
CA ALA A 141 12.44 10.78 -12.44
C ALA A 141 12.00 10.92 -10.98
N ALA A 142 11.41 12.08 -10.66
CA ALA A 142 10.76 12.30 -9.38
C ALA A 142 9.54 11.37 -9.22
N VAL A 143 9.22 11.02 -7.97
CA VAL A 143 8.01 10.26 -7.65
C VAL A 143 6.79 11.18 -7.72
N GLU A 144 5.83 10.81 -8.55
CA GLU A 144 4.51 11.43 -8.59
C GLU A 144 3.54 10.66 -7.68
N VAL A 145 2.62 11.39 -7.05
CA VAL A 145 1.66 10.83 -6.08
C VAL A 145 0.24 11.27 -6.44
N GLY A 146 -0.67 10.32 -6.58
CA GLY A 146 -2.11 10.55 -6.71
C GLY A 146 -2.89 9.87 -5.58
N GLU A 147 -3.93 10.52 -5.05
CA GLU A 147 -4.75 9.94 -3.98
C GLU A 147 -5.76 8.91 -4.51
N LEU A 148 -5.91 7.79 -3.79
CA LEU A 148 -6.86 6.71 -4.07
C LEU A 148 -7.95 6.71 -3.00
N ARG A 149 -8.99 7.52 -3.21
CA ARG A 149 -10.12 7.71 -2.28
C ARG A 149 -11.32 6.84 -2.65
N LEU A 150 -12.05 6.37 -1.63
CA LEU A 150 -13.29 5.61 -1.78
C LEU A 150 -14.46 6.57 -1.51
N ARG A 151 -15.10 7.07 -2.57
CA ARG A 151 -16.26 7.97 -2.48
C ARG A 151 -17.54 7.22 -2.19
#